data_AF-A0A4Y2F5W6-F1
#
_entry.id   AF-A0A4Y2F5W6-F1
#
_cell.length_a   1.000
_cell.length_b   1.000
_cell.length_c   1.000
_cell.angle_alpha   90.00
_cell.angle_beta   90.00
_cell.angle_gamma   90.00
#
_symmetry.space_group_name_H-M   'P 1'
#
loop_
_entity.id
_entity.type
_entity.pdbx_description
1 polymer ?
#
loop_
_entity_poly.entity_id
_entity_poly.type
_entity_poly.pdbx_seq_one_letter_code
_entity_poly.pdbx_strand_id
1 'polypeptide(L)'
;MEFICENFSDLKQQSQRVEAVLKEYEDLSHMNEVTDEESQVAYYMPHRGVYRPEKATTKLRTVFNASSPTTKGKSLNSIQCNGGMVKE
;
A
#
# COMPACT_ATOMS: atom_id res chain seq x y z
N MET A 1 0.75 -14.98 -11.05
CA MET A 1 -0.14 -15.54 -10.02
C MET A 1 -0.87 -14.37 -9.37
N GLU A 2 -1.80 -13.79 -10.12
CA GLU A 2 -2.63 -12.66 -9.68
C GLU A 2 -3.90 -13.26 -9.07
N PHE A 3 -4.02 -13.19 -7.75
CA PHE A 3 -5.31 -13.48 -7.11
C PHE A 3 -6.10 -12.17 -7.10
N ILE A 4 -6.94 -12.00 -8.11
CA ILE A 4 -7.91 -10.93 -8.18
C ILE A 4 -9.16 -11.42 -7.46
N CYS A 5 -9.57 -10.73 -6.40
CA CYS A 5 -10.88 -10.85 -5.78
C CYS A 5 -11.98 -10.68 -6.81
N GLU A 6 -12.70 -11.76 -7.08
CA GLU A 6 -13.77 -11.79 -8.08
C GLU A 6 -15.15 -11.47 -7.48
N ASN A 7 -15.28 -11.15 -6.17
CA ASN A 7 -16.58 -10.97 -5.53
C ASN A 7 -16.73 -9.68 -4.68
N PHE A 8 -17.89 -9.05 -4.78
CA PHE A 8 -18.24 -7.80 -4.10
C PHE A 8 -18.26 -7.93 -2.56
N SER A 9 -18.60 -9.11 -2.05
CA SER A 9 -18.57 -9.45 -0.62
C SER A 9 -17.14 -9.50 -0.07
N ASP A 10 -16.19 -9.99 -0.88
CA ASP A 10 -14.76 -10.05 -0.53
C ASP A 10 -14.15 -8.66 -0.46
N LEU A 11 -14.60 -7.70 -1.30
CA LEU A 11 -14.11 -6.32 -1.27
C LEU A 11 -14.44 -5.62 0.05
N LYS A 12 -15.67 -5.78 0.57
CA LYS A 12 -16.06 -5.21 1.88
C LYS A 12 -15.26 -5.84 3.02
N GLN A 13 -15.10 -7.17 2.98
CA GLN A 13 -14.31 -7.89 3.98
C GLN A 13 -12.83 -7.49 3.93
N GLN A 14 -12.29 -7.21 2.74
CA GLN A 14 -10.93 -6.70 2.58
C GLN A 14 -10.78 -5.27 3.06
N SER A 15 -11.76 -4.38 2.81
CA SER A 15 -11.76 -3.01 3.30
C SER A 15 -11.62 -2.95 4.83
N GLN A 16 -12.48 -3.68 5.55
CA GLN A 16 -12.43 -3.75 7.02
C GLN A 16 -11.08 -4.28 7.54
N ARG A 17 -10.46 -5.21 6.81
CA ARG A 17 -9.19 -5.80 7.23
C ARG A 17 -7.99 -4.90 6.88
N VAL A 18 -8.08 -4.09 5.82
CA VAL A 18 -7.09 -3.06 5.52
C VAL A 18 -7.12 -1.97 6.59
N GLU A 19 -8.29 -1.55 7.06
CA GLU A 19 -8.43 -0.61 8.20
C GLU A 19 -7.68 -1.10 9.44
N ALA A 20 -7.80 -2.39 9.78
CA ALA A 20 -7.08 -2.98 10.91
C ALA A 20 -5.55 -2.93 10.71
N VAL A 21 -5.05 -3.14 9.49
CA VAL A 21 -3.60 -3.03 9.19
C VAL A 21 -3.14 -1.57 9.28
N LEU A 22 -3.94 -0.62 8.81
CA LEU A 22 -3.63 0.80 8.92
C LEU A 22 -3.57 1.25 10.39
N LYS A 23 -4.48 0.76 11.23
CA LYS A 23 -4.45 1.02 12.67
C LYS A 23 -3.20 0.45 13.33
N GLU A 24 -2.80 -0.78 12.99
CA GLU A 24 -1.55 -1.37 13.48
C GLU A 24 -0.33 -0.53 13.07
N TYR A 25 -0.31 0.03 11.85
CA TYR A 25 0.78 0.91 11.41
C TYR A 25 0.82 2.22 12.21
N GLU A 26 -0.34 2.77 12.57
CA GLU A 26 -0.42 3.95 13.44
C GLU A 26 0.05 3.64 14.86
N ASP A 27 -0.42 2.54 15.46
CA ASP A 27 -0.04 2.10 16.81
C ASP A 27 1.47 1.81 16.91
N LEU A 28 2.08 1.31 15.82
CA LEU A 28 3.53 1.10 15.69
C LEU A 28 4.31 2.39 15.35
N SER A 29 3.63 3.54 15.23
CA SER A 29 4.22 4.81 14.80
C SER A 29 4.94 4.74 13.45
N HIS A 30 4.52 3.80 12.58
CA HIS A 30 5.00 3.68 11.21
C HIS A 30 4.25 4.62 10.24
N MET A 31 3.07 5.09 10.63
CA MET A 31 2.29 6.10 9.90
C MET A 31 1.51 6.99 10.88
N ASN A 32 1.04 8.12 10.40
CA ASN A 32 0.14 9.02 11.13
C ASN A 32 -0.92 9.57 10.19
N GLU A 33 -2.05 10.00 10.75
CA GLU A 33 -3.06 10.73 9.99
C GLU A 33 -2.46 12.05 9.47
N VAL A 34 -2.77 12.39 8.22
CA VAL A 34 -2.34 13.63 7.60
C VAL A 34 -3.28 14.74 8.05
N THR A 35 -2.77 15.69 8.86
CA THR A 35 -3.58 16.78 9.45
C THR A 35 -3.56 18.07 8.64
N ASP A 36 -2.59 18.25 7.74
CA ASP A 36 -2.42 19.48 6.95
C ASP A 36 -2.95 19.31 5.52
N GLU A 37 -3.70 20.32 5.05
CA GLU A 37 -4.00 20.52 3.63
C GLU A 37 -2.74 20.91 2.82
N GLU A 38 -1.60 21.14 3.49
CA GLU A 38 -0.40 21.81 2.97
C GLU A 38 0.64 20.91 2.29
N SER A 39 0.41 19.61 2.11
CA SER A 39 1.25 18.85 1.17
C SER A 39 0.88 19.24 -0.26
N GLN A 40 1.38 20.40 -0.72
CA GLN A 40 1.27 20.86 -2.11
C GLN A 40 1.82 19.81 -3.10
N VAL A 41 2.61 18.85 -2.60
CA VAL A 41 3.10 17.68 -3.31
C VAL A 41 2.76 16.42 -2.51
N ALA A 42 1.55 15.90 -2.69
CA ALA A 42 1.13 14.60 -2.17
C ALA A 42 1.20 13.51 -3.27
N TYR A 43 1.61 12.29 -2.89
CA TYR A 43 1.55 11.11 -3.74
C TYR A 43 0.70 10.04 -3.07
N TYR A 44 -0.46 9.75 -3.65
CA TYR A 44 -1.36 8.70 -3.16
C TYR A 44 -1.03 7.38 -3.84
N MET A 45 -0.58 6.40 -3.05
CA MET A 45 -0.34 5.04 -3.52
C MET A 45 -1.64 4.25 -3.57
N PRO A 46 -2.01 3.68 -4.74
CA PRO A 46 -3.04 2.64 -4.78
C PRO A 46 -2.62 1.50 -3.85
N HIS A 47 -3.52 1.08 -2.96
CA HIS A 47 -3.26 -0.01 -2.04
C HIS A 47 -4.34 -1.08 -2.16
N ARG A 48 -3.95 -2.34 -1.92
CA ARG A 48 -4.86 -3.48 -1.92
C ARG A 48 -4.50 -4.47 -0.84
N GLY A 49 -5.51 -4.99 -0.15
CA GLY A 49 -5.36 -6.12 0.76
C GLY A 49 -5.16 -7.42 -0.01
N VAL A 50 -4.07 -8.13 0.26
CA VAL A 50 -3.79 -9.47 -0.27
C VAL A 50 -3.98 -10.47 0.86
N TYR A 51 -4.98 -11.34 0.69
CA TYR A 51 -5.28 -12.43 1.62
C TYR A 51 -5.08 -13.78 0.92
N ARG A 52 -4.45 -14.73 1.62
CA ARG A 52 -4.21 -16.09 1.11
C ARG A 52 -4.82 -17.10 2.08
N PRO A 53 -6.09 -17.51 1.87
CA PRO A 53 -6.79 -18.42 2.77
C PRO A 53 -6.19 -19.83 2.77
N GLU A 54 -5.54 -20.26 1.67
CA GLU A 54 -4.92 -21.59 1.51
C GLU A 54 -3.72 -21.83 2.44
N LYS A 55 -3.20 -20.78 3.07
CA LYS A 55 -2.12 -20.86 4.03
C LYS A 55 -2.66 -20.44 5.39
N ALA A 56 -2.90 -21.43 6.24
CA ALA A 56 -3.54 -21.31 7.56
C ALA A 56 -2.92 -20.24 8.48
N THR A 57 -1.67 -19.82 8.23
CA THR A 57 -0.92 -18.87 9.06
C THR A 57 -0.65 -17.51 8.40
N THR A 58 -1.06 -17.25 7.16
CA THR A 58 -0.76 -15.96 6.52
C THR A 58 -1.74 -14.87 6.97
N LYS A 59 -1.24 -13.97 7.82
CA LYS A 59 -1.84 -12.66 8.10
C LYS A 59 -2.13 -11.90 6.80
N LEU A 60 -3.19 -11.07 6.79
CA LEU A 60 -3.47 -10.12 5.71
C LEU A 60 -2.23 -9.22 5.52
N ARG A 61 -1.90 -8.90 4.26
CA ARG A 61 -0.87 -7.91 3.94
C ARG A 61 -1.44 -6.85 3.02
N THR A 62 -1.17 -5.58 3.32
CA THR A 62 -1.46 -4.47 2.41
C THR A 62 -0.30 -4.29 1.45
N VAL A 63 -0.56 -4.27 0.14
CA VAL A 63 0.44 -3.98 -0.89
C VAL A 63 0.22 -2.57 -1.41
N PHE A 64 1.28 -1.76 -1.38
CA PHE A 64 1.29 -0.39 -1.90
C PHE A 64 1.93 -0.37 -3.28
N ASN A 65 1.21 0.14 -4.29
CA ASN A 65 1.71 0.23 -5.65
C ASN A 65 2.45 1.57 -5.89
N ALA A 66 3.77 1.55 -5.68
CA ALA A 66 4.64 2.69 -5.95
C ALA A 66 5.02 2.87 -7.44
N SER A 67 4.63 1.95 -8.33
CA SER A 67 4.88 2.04 -9.77
C SER A 67 3.72 2.68 -10.56
N SER A 68 2.56 2.89 -9.93
CA SER A 68 1.43 3.57 -10.57
C SER A 68 1.81 5.01 -10.96
N PRO A 69 1.55 5.46 -12.19
CA PRO A 69 1.83 6.83 -12.58
C PRO A 69 0.87 7.81 -11.89
N THR A 70 1.39 8.99 -11.53
CA THR A 70 0.57 10.16 -11.15
C THR A 70 -0.10 10.83 -12.36
N THR A 71 -0.92 11.84 -12.11
CA THR A 71 -1.43 12.78 -13.15
C THR A 71 -0.32 13.47 -13.94
N LYS A 72 0.92 13.51 -13.41
CA LYS A 72 2.11 14.05 -14.09
C LYS A 72 2.90 12.97 -14.86
N GLY A 73 2.41 11.73 -14.95
CA GLY A 73 3.00 10.65 -15.74
C GLY A 73 4.26 10.01 -15.13
N LYS A 74 4.60 10.33 -13.88
CA LYS A 74 5.73 9.74 -13.15
C LYS A 74 5.21 8.93 -11.96
N SER A 75 5.88 7.82 -11.65
CA SER A 75 5.62 6.99 -10.47
C SER A 75 6.64 7.27 -9.38
N LEU A 76 6.33 6.93 -8.12
CA LEU A 76 7.25 7.14 -7.00
C LEU A 76 8.60 6.43 -7.22
N ASN A 77 8.57 5.19 -7.70
CA ASN A 77 9.77 4.41 -8.01
C ASN A 77 10.67 5.07 -9.07
N SER A 78 10.10 5.90 -9.97
CA SER A 78 10.86 6.59 -11.01
C SER A 78 11.53 7.89 -10.53
N ILE A 79 11.15 8.38 -9.35
CA ILE A 79 11.63 9.65 -8.77
C ILE A 79 12.58 9.39 -7.60
N GLN A 80 12.42 8.27 -6.89
CA GLN A 80 13.34 7.89 -5.81
C GLN A 80 14.78 7.76 -6.31
N CYS A 81 15.73 8.28 -5.51
CA CYS A 81 17.15 8.09 -5.79
C CYS A 81 17.48 6.60 -5.78
N ASN A 82 17.99 6.10 -6.90
CA ASN A 82 18.54 4.77 -7.02
C ASN A 82 19.79 4.75 -6.13
N GLY A 83 19.67 4.23 -4.90
CA GLY A 83 20.80 4.09 -3.98
C GLY A 83 21.99 3.51 -4.75
N GLY A 84 23.05 4.30 -4.87
CA GLY A 84 24.13 4.06 -5.83
C GLY A 84 24.73 2.65 -5.72
N MET A 85 25.40 2.20 -6.78
CA MET A 85 26.04 0.90 -6.80
C MET A 85 27.09 0.80 -5.68
N VAL A 86 26.90 -0.13 -4.74
CA VAL A 86 27.98 -0.55 -3.84
C VAL A 86 29.00 -1.26 -4.73
N LYS A 87 30.11 -0.60 -5.02
CA LYS A 87 31.28 -1.25 -5.60
C LYS A 87 32.04 -1.91 -4.45
N GLU A 88 32.14 -3.23 -4.51
CA GLU A 88 33.01 -4.05 -3.66
C GLU A 88 34.49 -3.77 -3.95
#